data_AF-A0A197ST63-F1
#
_entry.id   AF-A0A197ST63-F1
#
_cell.length_a   1.000
_cell.length_b   1.000
_cell.length_c   1.000
_cell.angle_alpha   90.00
_cell.angle_beta   90.00
_cell.angle_gamma   90.00
#
_symmetry.space_group_name_H-M   'P 1'
#
loop_
_entity.id
_entity.type
_entity.pdbx_description
1 polymer ?
#
loop_
_entity_poly.entity_id
_entity_poly.type
_entity_poly.pdbx_seq_one_letter_code
_entity_poly.pdbx_strand_id
1 'polypeptide(L)'
;MVFQDKPITLRTPESLSTTMIDFDVPAVDPTGKLAYDNTEFEARDDRLDFKQALGKADGTTPEQCREGALQNPLPNSASAQALNDDHLIKAGDIMCSVTTKGNLAMWKITKVTPSTDKDIPAFEGTVTLWKATR
;
A
#
# COMPACT_ATOMS: atom_id res chain seq x y z
N MET A 1 10.62 16.64 1.01
CA MET A 1 10.51 15.43 0.15
C MET A 1 11.73 14.56 0.38
N VAL A 2 11.58 13.23 0.39
CA VAL A 2 12.68 12.24 0.50
C VAL A 2 12.97 11.64 -0.87
N PHE A 3 11.95 11.12 -1.54
CA PHE A 3 12.00 10.69 -2.93
C PHE A 3 10.63 10.84 -3.58
N GLN A 4 10.61 10.75 -4.91
CA GLN A 4 9.40 10.87 -5.71
C GLN A 4 9.33 9.74 -6.74
N ASP A 5 8.12 9.24 -6.94
CA ASP A 5 7.72 8.30 -7.98
C ASP A 5 8.64 7.08 -8.16
N LYS A 6 9.08 6.50 -7.04
CA LYS A 6 9.85 5.26 -7.05
C LYS A 6 8.93 4.09 -7.38
N PRO A 7 9.24 3.26 -8.39
CA PRO A 7 8.37 2.16 -8.77
C PRO A 7 8.31 1.12 -7.65
N ILE A 8 7.12 0.55 -7.45
CA ILE A 8 6.90 -0.59 -6.57
C ILE A 8 5.92 -1.56 -7.24
N THR A 9 6.18 -2.86 -7.05
CA THR A 9 5.32 -3.92 -7.60
C THR A 9 5.06 -4.95 -6.51
N LEU A 10 3.80 -5.06 -6.12
CA LEU A 10 3.30 -6.16 -5.30
C LEU A 10 2.71 -7.22 -6.21
N ARG A 11 3.36 -8.37 -6.30
CA ARG A 11 2.79 -9.56 -6.94
C ARG A 11 1.89 -10.27 -5.94
N THR A 12 0.88 -10.98 -6.44
CA THR A 12 0.10 -11.92 -5.64
C THR A 12 1.05 -12.91 -4.95
N PRO A 13 1.06 -12.98 -3.61
CA PRO A 13 1.87 -13.93 -2.87
C PRO A 13 1.44 -15.37 -3.18
N GLU A 14 2.38 -16.32 -3.09
CA GLU A 14 2.04 -17.74 -3.13
C GLU A 14 1.24 -18.14 -1.88
N SER A 15 0.45 -19.20 -1.95
CA SER A 15 -0.40 -19.60 -0.83
C SER A 15 0.40 -19.88 0.45
N LEU A 16 -0.14 -19.47 1.60
CA LEU A 16 0.50 -19.50 2.92
C LEU A 16 1.76 -18.62 3.07
N SER A 17 2.20 -17.91 2.03
CA SER A 17 3.31 -16.97 2.12
C SER A 17 2.84 -15.61 2.65
N THR A 18 3.80 -14.81 3.12
CA THR A 18 3.54 -13.42 3.53
C THR A 18 4.62 -12.54 2.93
N THR A 19 4.22 -11.46 2.28
CA THR A 19 5.10 -10.46 1.69
C THR A 19 5.00 -9.18 2.49
N MET A 20 6.13 -8.61 2.89
CA MET A 20 6.19 -7.36 3.66
C MET A 20 6.42 -6.16 2.73
N ILE A 21 5.71 -5.05 2.94
CA ILE A 21 5.81 -3.85 2.09
C ILE A 21 6.21 -2.62 2.92
N ASP A 22 7.39 -2.08 2.64
CA ASP A 22 7.94 -0.85 3.23
C ASP A 22 7.86 0.31 2.21
N PHE A 23 7.29 1.44 2.59
CA PHE A 23 7.22 2.68 1.82
C PHE A 23 8.29 3.70 2.20
N ASP A 24 8.90 3.62 3.39
CA ASP A 24 10.06 4.44 3.75
C ASP A 24 11.29 4.07 2.90
N VAL A 25 11.40 2.79 2.56
CA VAL A 25 12.33 2.26 1.55
C VAL A 25 11.49 1.40 0.61
N PRO A 26 11.11 1.89 -0.59
CA PRO A 26 10.09 1.26 -1.44
C PRO A 26 10.53 -0.15 -1.82
N ALA A 27 10.09 -1.13 -1.03
CA ALA A 27 10.58 -2.49 -1.04
C ALA A 27 9.42 -3.46 -0.80
N VAL A 28 9.51 -4.59 -1.48
CA VAL A 28 8.56 -5.69 -1.39
C VAL A 28 9.38 -6.94 -1.07
N ASP A 29 9.19 -7.49 0.12
CA ASP A 29 10.01 -8.58 0.64
C ASP A 29 9.17 -9.84 0.89
N PRO A 30 9.19 -10.80 -0.04
CA PRO A 30 8.54 -12.10 0.15
C PRO A 30 9.33 -13.04 1.06
N THR A 31 10.55 -12.68 1.48
CA THR A 31 11.43 -13.52 2.31
C THR A 31 11.29 -13.28 3.80
N GLY A 32 10.54 -12.26 4.21
CA GLY A 32 10.33 -11.91 5.62
C GLY A 32 11.57 -11.39 6.35
N LYS A 33 12.57 -10.87 5.63
CA LYS A 33 13.78 -10.25 6.21
C LYS A 33 13.52 -8.83 6.70
N LEU A 34 12.56 -8.12 6.11
CA LEU A 34 12.04 -6.87 6.65
C LEU A 34 11.28 -7.17 7.94
N ALA A 35 11.73 -6.54 9.03
CA ALA A 35 11.06 -6.67 10.31
C ALA A 35 9.63 -6.13 10.23
N TYR A 36 8.69 -6.85 10.83
CA TYR A 36 7.27 -6.53 10.80
C TYR A 36 6.97 -5.08 11.23
N ASP A 37 7.69 -4.56 12.23
CA ASP A 37 7.48 -3.21 12.78
C ASP A 37 7.98 -2.08 11.88
N ASN A 38 8.66 -2.40 10.77
CA ASN A 38 9.22 -1.42 9.83
C ASN A 38 8.44 -1.32 8.52
N THR A 39 7.25 -1.94 8.42
CA THR A 39 6.50 -2.00 7.15
C THR A 39 5.10 -1.43 7.30
N GLU A 40 4.53 -0.93 6.21
CA GLU A 40 3.21 -0.27 6.21
C GLU A 40 2.07 -1.28 6.19
N PHE A 41 2.28 -2.38 5.48
CA PHE A 41 1.34 -3.50 5.42
C PHE A 41 2.05 -4.81 5.06
N GLU A 42 1.32 -5.90 5.22
CA GLU A 42 1.71 -7.20 4.70
C GLU A 42 0.65 -7.72 3.72
N ALA A 43 1.11 -8.48 2.74
CA ALA A 43 0.26 -9.15 1.78
C ALA A 43 0.32 -10.65 2.05
N ARG A 44 -0.85 -11.25 2.16
CA ARG A 44 -1.07 -12.71 2.13
C ARG A 44 -1.67 -13.07 0.77
N ASP A 45 -1.80 -14.36 0.52
CA ASP A 45 -2.53 -14.84 -0.65
C ASP A 45 -3.95 -14.29 -0.66
N ASP A 46 -4.68 -14.33 0.47
CA ASP A 46 -6.11 -14.01 0.53
C ASP A 46 -6.48 -12.58 0.97
N ARG A 47 -5.52 -11.75 1.41
CA ARG A 47 -5.78 -10.38 1.89
C ARG A 47 -4.54 -9.49 1.98
N LEU A 48 -4.79 -8.19 2.13
CA LEU A 48 -3.83 -7.21 2.64
C LEU A 48 -4.16 -6.89 4.10
N ASP A 49 -3.15 -6.90 4.98
CA ASP A 49 -3.27 -6.51 6.38
C ASP A 49 -2.49 -5.21 6.61
N PHE A 50 -3.21 -4.10 6.87
CA PHE A 50 -2.62 -2.76 7.01
C PHE A 50 -2.21 -2.49 8.45
N LYS A 51 -0.92 -2.17 8.66
CA LYS A 51 -0.35 -1.86 9.97
C LYS A 51 -0.48 -0.38 10.30
N GLN A 52 -0.35 0.45 9.26
CA GLN A 52 -0.65 1.87 9.31
C GLN A 52 -1.92 2.15 8.52
N ALA A 53 -2.68 3.15 8.95
CA ALA A 53 -3.88 3.57 8.23
C ALA A 53 -3.50 3.96 6.78
N LEU A 54 -4.06 3.23 5.82
CA LEU A 54 -3.93 3.52 4.40
C LEU A 54 -5.25 4.11 3.92
N GLY A 55 -5.27 5.38 3.54
CA GLY A 55 -6.48 6.08 3.11
C GLY A 55 -6.44 6.54 1.67
N LYS A 56 -7.61 6.77 1.07
CA LYS A 56 -7.71 7.31 -0.29
C LYS A 56 -7.64 8.83 -0.28
N ALA A 57 -6.79 9.40 -1.13
CA ALA A 57 -6.66 10.84 -1.32
C ALA A 57 -7.23 11.30 -2.67
N ASP A 58 -7.75 12.53 -2.70
CA ASP A 58 -8.32 13.15 -3.92
C ASP A 58 -7.28 13.84 -4.81
N GLY A 59 -6.01 13.85 -4.40
CA GLY A 59 -4.94 14.48 -5.16
C GLY A 59 -3.55 14.13 -4.66
N THR A 60 -2.53 14.68 -5.32
CA THR A 60 -1.13 14.26 -5.20
C THR A 60 -0.24 15.22 -4.40
N THR A 61 -0.81 16.24 -3.77
CA THR A 61 -0.02 17.11 -2.87
C THR A 61 0.18 16.46 -1.51
N PRO A 62 1.23 16.83 -0.75
CA PRO A 62 1.43 16.34 0.61
C PRO A 62 0.22 16.60 1.51
N GLU A 63 -0.43 17.76 1.38
CA GLU A 63 -1.58 18.15 2.19
C GLU A 63 -2.78 17.24 1.90
N GLN A 64 -3.11 17.05 0.63
CA GLN A 64 -4.21 16.17 0.21
C GLN A 64 -3.95 14.71 0.58
N CYS A 65 -2.70 14.26 0.47
CA CYS A 65 -2.31 12.93 0.85
C CYS A 65 -2.45 12.70 2.37
N ARG A 66 -2.05 13.69 3.17
CA ARG A 66 -2.23 13.64 4.63
C ARG A 66 -3.70 13.64 5.01
N GLU A 67 -4.53 14.45 4.36
CA GLU A 67 -5.98 14.45 4.57
C GLU A 67 -6.59 13.10 4.23
N GLY A 68 -6.24 12.51 3.08
CA GLY A 68 -6.72 11.18 2.69
C GLY A 68 -6.35 10.09 3.69
N ALA A 69 -5.11 10.08 4.18
CA ALA A 69 -4.66 9.13 5.20
C ALA A 69 -5.43 9.25 6.53
N LEU A 70 -5.82 10.45 6.93
CA LEU A 70 -6.46 10.72 8.23
C LEU A 70 -7.99 10.68 8.19
N GLN A 71 -8.60 11.07 7.08
CA GLN A 71 -10.05 11.29 6.98
C GLN A 71 -10.76 10.19 6.20
N ASN A 72 -10.04 9.45 5.35
CA ASN A 72 -10.61 8.40 4.52
C ASN A 72 -9.81 7.09 4.59
N PRO A 73 -9.52 6.55 5.80
CA PRO A 73 -8.79 5.31 5.95
C PRO A 73 -9.60 4.12 5.43
N LEU A 74 -8.92 3.19 4.76
CA LEU A 74 -9.45 1.86 4.51
C LEU A 74 -9.62 1.10 5.84
N PRO A 75 -10.43 0.02 5.86
CA PRO A 75 -10.41 -0.94 6.96
C PRO A 75 -8.99 -1.44 7.22
N ASN A 76 -8.72 -1.94 8.43
CA ASN A 76 -7.42 -2.49 8.82
C ASN A 76 -6.96 -3.71 8.00
N SER A 77 -7.86 -4.34 7.24
CA SER A 77 -7.54 -5.39 6.29
C SER A 77 -8.45 -5.32 5.07
N ALA A 78 -7.96 -5.72 3.91
CA ALA A 78 -8.72 -5.85 2.68
C ALA A 78 -8.64 -7.28 2.14
N SER A 79 -9.78 -7.98 2.08
CA SER A 79 -9.84 -9.33 1.53
C SER A 79 -9.65 -9.34 0.01
N ALA A 80 -9.24 -10.48 -0.54
CA ALA A 80 -9.19 -10.70 -1.98
C ALA A 80 -10.53 -10.41 -2.68
N GLN A 81 -11.66 -10.74 -2.05
CA GLN A 81 -12.98 -10.39 -2.57
C GLN A 81 -13.15 -8.87 -2.67
N ALA A 82 -12.83 -8.12 -1.61
CA ALA A 82 -12.94 -6.66 -1.64
C ALA A 82 -12.00 -6.02 -2.67
N LEU A 83 -10.82 -6.61 -2.90
CA LEU A 83 -9.83 -6.09 -3.84
C LEU A 83 -10.18 -6.43 -5.31
N ASN A 84 -10.62 -7.66 -5.59
CA ASN A 84 -10.94 -8.10 -6.94
C ASN A 84 -12.35 -7.69 -7.38
N ASP A 85 -13.36 -7.89 -6.53
CA ASP A 85 -14.78 -7.76 -6.91
C ASP A 85 -15.33 -6.36 -6.60
N ASP A 86 -15.07 -5.87 -5.39
CA ASP A 86 -15.54 -4.53 -4.97
C ASP A 86 -14.61 -3.40 -5.43
N HIS A 87 -13.47 -3.76 -6.03
CA HIS A 87 -12.44 -2.84 -6.50
C HIS A 87 -12.00 -1.82 -5.43
N LEU A 88 -11.83 -2.29 -4.20
CA LEU A 88 -11.47 -1.47 -3.05
C LEU A 88 -10.21 -0.63 -3.31
N ILE A 89 -9.25 -1.15 -4.07
CA ILE A 89 -8.10 -0.41 -4.61
C ILE A 89 -8.03 -0.66 -6.12
N LYS A 90 -8.03 0.40 -6.92
CA LYS A 90 -8.03 0.30 -8.39
C LYS A 90 -6.96 1.19 -9.04
N ALA A 91 -6.65 0.92 -10.31
CA ALA A 91 -5.76 1.77 -11.08
C ALA A 91 -6.27 3.22 -11.11
N GLY A 92 -5.35 4.16 -10.89
CA GLY A 92 -5.66 5.58 -10.73
C GLY A 92 -5.87 6.03 -9.29
N ASP A 93 -6.11 5.12 -8.34
CA ASP A 93 -6.24 5.49 -6.94
C ASP A 93 -4.92 6.02 -6.38
N ILE A 94 -5.06 6.97 -5.45
CA ILE A 94 -3.96 7.55 -4.68
C ILE A 94 -4.15 7.09 -3.23
N MET A 95 -3.29 6.18 -2.80
CA MET A 95 -3.31 5.62 -1.45
C MET A 95 -2.27 6.33 -0.60
N CYS A 96 -2.65 6.77 0.59
CA CYS A 96 -1.80 7.58 1.45
C CYS A 96 -1.73 7.02 2.86
N SER A 97 -0.55 7.04 3.45
CA SER A 97 -0.32 6.52 4.80
C SER A 97 0.73 7.36 5.52
N VAL A 98 0.60 7.46 6.83
CA VAL A 98 1.70 7.87 7.71
C VAL A 98 2.51 6.62 8.03
N THR A 99 3.76 6.56 7.58
CA THR A 99 4.64 5.39 7.72
C THR A 99 4.94 5.09 9.18
N THR A 100 5.48 3.90 9.44
CA THR A 100 5.94 3.51 10.79
C THR A 100 7.00 4.47 11.36
N LYS A 101 7.76 5.17 10.50
CA LYS A 101 8.73 6.21 10.89
C LYS A 101 8.14 7.63 10.93
N GLY A 102 6.83 7.76 10.76
CA GLY A 102 6.10 9.02 10.81
C GLY A 102 6.19 9.86 9.54
N ASN A 103 6.77 9.35 8.45
CA ASN A 103 6.80 10.03 7.16
C ASN A 103 5.43 9.95 6.49
N LEU A 104 5.19 10.82 5.51
CA LEU A 104 4.00 10.72 4.67
C LEU A 104 4.37 9.98 3.39
N ALA A 105 3.70 8.86 3.12
CA ALA A 105 3.85 8.08 1.90
C ALA A 105 2.59 8.20 1.03
N MET A 106 2.80 8.39 -0.27
CA MET A 106 1.77 8.29 -1.29
C MET A 106 2.12 7.14 -2.23
N TRP A 107 1.25 6.15 -2.32
CA TRP A 107 1.29 5.08 -3.30
C TRP A 107 0.24 5.31 -4.38
N LYS A 108 0.69 5.68 -5.57
CA LYS A 108 -0.16 5.85 -6.75
C LYS A 108 -0.27 4.52 -7.49
N ILE A 109 -1.48 3.98 -7.59
CA ILE A 109 -1.73 2.71 -8.28
C ILE A 109 -1.77 2.98 -9.78
N THR A 110 -0.82 2.42 -10.52
CA THR A 110 -0.77 2.57 -11.99
C THR A 110 -1.49 1.42 -12.69
N LYS A 111 -1.49 0.23 -12.10
CA LYS A 111 -2.15 -0.95 -12.65
C LYS A 111 -2.55 -1.93 -11.55
N VAL A 112 -3.70 -2.56 -11.74
CA VAL A 112 -4.17 -3.70 -10.96
C VAL A 112 -4.42 -4.85 -11.92
N THR A 113 -3.84 -6.01 -11.63
CA THR A 113 -4.07 -7.25 -12.40
C THR A 113 -4.87 -8.19 -11.52
N PRO A 114 -6.19 -8.37 -11.78
CA PRO A 114 -7.06 -9.26 -11.00
C PRO A 114 -6.53 -10.69 -10.91
N SER A 115 -6.80 -11.36 -9.80
CA SER A 115 -6.65 -12.81 -9.67
C SER A 115 -8.01 -13.50 -9.83
N THR A 116 -8.03 -14.71 -10.38
CA THR A 116 -9.25 -15.52 -10.54
C THR A 116 -9.52 -16.47 -9.36
N ASP A 117 -8.53 -16.67 -8.48
CA ASP A 117 -8.47 -17.85 -7.59
C ASP A 117 -8.53 -17.50 -6.10
N LYS A 118 -9.45 -16.63 -5.69
CA LYS A 118 -9.58 -16.11 -4.29
C LYS A 118 -8.32 -15.43 -3.73
N ASP A 119 -7.27 -15.26 -4.52
CA ASP A 119 -6.09 -14.53 -4.11
C ASP A 119 -6.24 -13.03 -4.36
N ILE A 120 -5.42 -12.22 -3.69
CA ILE A 120 -5.34 -10.78 -3.96
C ILE A 120 -4.81 -10.52 -5.38
N PRO A 121 -5.20 -9.40 -6.01
CA PRO A 121 -4.63 -9.01 -7.28
C PRO A 121 -3.17 -8.57 -7.15
N ALA A 122 -2.46 -8.53 -8.27
CA ALA A 122 -1.15 -7.87 -8.33
C ALA A 122 -1.34 -6.36 -8.53
N PHE A 123 -0.51 -5.56 -7.85
CA PHE A 123 -0.51 -4.11 -7.93
C PHE A 123 0.82 -3.59 -8.45
N GLU A 124 0.76 -2.66 -9.40
CA GLU A 124 1.90 -1.87 -9.85
C GLU A 124 1.61 -0.40 -9.53
N GLY A 125 2.65 0.33 -9.14
CA GLY A 125 2.50 1.74 -8.81
C GLY A 125 3.82 2.46 -8.58
N THR A 126 3.71 3.69 -8.11
CA THR A 126 4.83 4.50 -7.66
C THR A 126 4.62 4.98 -6.24
N VAL A 127 5.70 5.04 -5.47
CA VAL A 127 5.72 5.60 -4.12
C VAL A 127 6.44 6.94 -4.15
N THR A 128 5.82 7.95 -3.54
CA THR A 128 6.44 9.23 -3.20
C THR A 128 6.45 9.37 -1.69
N LEU A 129 7.56 9.83 -1.13
CA LEU A 129 7.74 9.94 0.32
C LEU A 129 8.15 11.37 0.69
N TRP A 130 7.45 11.95 1.65
CA TRP A 130 7.80 13.23 2.28
C TRP A 130 8.22 13.01 3.72
N LYS A 131 9.23 13.75 4.16
CA LYS A 131 9.58 13.78 5.58
C LYS A 131 8.40 14.29 6.38
N ALA A 132 8.22 13.73 7.58
CA ALA A 132 7.34 14.30 8.59
C ALA A 132 7.63 15.81 8.75
N THR A 133 6.67 16.66 8.41
CA THR A 133 6.66 18.03 8.90
C THR A 133 6.16 17.98 10.34
N ARG A 134 7.05 18.34 11.28
CA ARG A 134 6.70 18.54 12.68
C ARG A 134 5.72 19.69 12.83
#